data_AF-A0A2I0AIP3-F1
#
_entry.id   AF-A0A2I0AIP3-F1
#
_cell.length_a   1.000
_cell.length_b   1.000
_cell.length_c   1.000
_cell.angle_alpha   90.00
_cell.angle_beta   90.00
_cell.angle_gamma   90.00
#
_symmetry.space_group_name_H-M   'P 1'
#
loop_
_entity.id
_entity.type
_entity.pdbx_description
1 polymer ?
#
loop_
_entity_poly.entity_id
_entity_poly.type
_entity_poly.pdbx_seq_one_letter_code
_entity_poly.pdbx_strand_id
1 'polypeptide(L)'
;MRHGEWITVHPVPGSFTILVGAFLEIASNGRCKSAVHRTTVDDRAARISVGSGLSPPPENVKITPAPKLVENAKSGAKFRSVTCQEFIQLFQSNSTDKSELDLIRM
;
A
#
# COMPACT_ATOMS: atom_id res chain seq x y z
N MET A 1 3.10 -9.00 -6.73
CA MET A 1 2.72 -10.38 -6.41
C MET A 1 1.20 -10.48 -6.53
N ARG A 2 0.70 -11.52 -7.18
CA ARG A 2 -0.73 -11.76 -7.34
C ARG A 2 -0.96 -13.25 -7.09
N HIS A 3 -1.83 -13.57 -6.12
CA HIS A 3 -2.10 -14.96 -5.72
C HIS A 3 -0.85 -15.77 -5.35
N GLY A 4 0.11 -15.14 -4.65
CA GLY A 4 1.38 -15.78 -4.26
C GLY A 4 2.46 -15.75 -5.34
N GLU A 5 2.11 -15.46 -6.59
CA GLU A 5 3.05 -15.49 -7.70
C GLU A 5 3.61 -14.11 -8.06
N TRP A 6 4.88 -14.08 -8.47
CA TRP A 6 5.49 -12.90 -9.05
C TRP A 6 5.13 -12.79 -10.53
N ILE A 7 4.68 -11.60 -10.93
CA ILE A 7 4.32 -11.30 -12.33
C ILE A 7 5.24 -10.19 -12.81
N THR A 8 5.86 -10.39 -13.97
CA THR A 8 6.67 -9.38 -14.64
C THR A 8 5.74 -8.34 -15.29
N VAL A 9 5.99 -7.06 -14.99
CA VAL A 9 5.27 -5.94 -15.60
C VAL A 9 6.18 -5.28 -16.61
N HIS A 10 5.81 -5.36 -17.89
CA HIS A 10 6.54 -4.69 -18.97
C HIS A 10 6.10 -3.23 -19.07
N PRO A 11 7.02 -2.26 -19.06
CA PRO A 11 6.69 -0.86 -19.28
C PRO A 11 6.03 -0.67 -20.64
N VAL A 12 4.92 0.07 -20.68
CA VAL A 12 4.29 0.49 -21.94
C VAL A 12 4.85 1.87 -22.29
N PRO A 13 5.39 2.09 -23.51
CA PRO A 13 5.93 3.38 -23.90
C PRO A 13 4.91 4.52 -23.72
N GLY A 14 5.35 5.64 -23.13
CA GLY A 14 4.49 6.79 -22.87
C GLY A 14 3.48 6.62 -21.73
N SER A 15 3.58 5.56 -20.93
CA SER A 15 2.67 5.31 -19.81
C SER A 15 3.35 5.38 -18.44
N PHE A 16 2.53 5.52 -17.40
CA PHE A 16 2.93 5.31 -16.02
C PHE A 16 2.37 4.00 -15.48
N THR A 17 3.10 3.37 -14.56
CA THR A 17 2.58 2.26 -13.76
C THR A 17 2.06 2.83 -12.44
N ILE A 18 0.78 2.60 -12.15
CA ILE A 18 0.14 3.04 -10.90
C ILE A 18 0.03 1.86 -9.95
N LEU A 19 0.58 2.01 -8.75
CA LEU A 19 0.51 1.00 -7.68
C LEU A 19 -0.39 1.52 -6.57
N VAL A 20 -1.27 0.66 -6.07
CA VAL A 20 -2.06 0.94 -4.87
C VAL A 20 -1.14 0.82 -3.66
N GLY A 21 -1.10 1.88 -2.84
CA GLY A 21 -0.36 1.90 -1.58
C GLY A 21 -1.25 1.62 -0.36
N ALA A 22 -0.62 1.46 0.80
CA ALA A 22 -1.28 1.10 2.07
C ALA A 22 -2.42 2.06 2.47
N PHE A 23 -2.23 3.37 2.32
CA PHE A 23 -3.25 4.35 2.70
C PHE A 23 -4.55 4.23 1.90
N LEU A 24 -4.45 3.88 0.61
CA LEU A 24 -5.64 3.61 -0.20
C LEU A 24 -6.30 2.28 0.17
N GLU A 25 -5.53 1.27 0.59
CA GLU A 25 -6.11 0.04 1.12
C GLU A 25 -6.92 0.29 2.40
N ILE A 26 -6.37 1.06 3.34
CA ILE A 26 -7.06 1.45 4.58
C ILE A 26 -8.34 2.22 4.26
N ALA A 27 -8.23 3.31 3.48
CA ALA A 27 -9.36 4.16 3.14
C ALA A 27 -10.47 3.42 2.37
N SER A 28 -10.10 2.45 1.52
CA SER A 28 -11.04 1.63 0.77
C SER A 28 -11.64 0.46 1.57
N ASN A 29 -11.35 0.36 2.87
CA ASN A 29 -11.71 -0.78 3.72
C ASN A 29 -11.28 -2.14 3.14
N GLY A 30 -10.11 -2.15 2.48
CA GLY A 30 -9.52 -3.37 1.91
C GLY A 30 -10.02 -3.75 0.52
N ARG A 31 -10.81 -2.91 -0.16
CA ARG A 31 -11.28 -3.15 -1.54
C ARG A 31 -10.17 -2.96 -2.58
N CYS A 32 -9.34 -1.93 -2.40
CA CYS A 32 -8.15 -1.72 -3.20
C CYS A 32 -6.96 -2.34 -2.46
N LYS A 33 -6.42 -3.46 -2.96
CA LYS A 33 -5.28 -4.13 -2.32
C LYS A 33 -3.97 -3.45 -2.65
N SER A 34 -3.17 -3.18 -1.61
CA SER A 34 -1.81 -2.67 -1.73
C SER A 34 -0.95 -3.65 -2.51
N ALA A 35 -0.16 -3.14 -3.45
CA ALA A 35 0.63 -3.96 -4.34
C ALA A 35 2.00 -4.29 -3.72
N VAL A 36 2.22 -5.57 -3.40
CA VAL A 36 3.56 -6.08 -3.12
C VAL A 36 4.34 -6.15 -4.43
N HIS A 37 5.43 -5.40 -4.55
CA HIS A 37 6.23 -5.31 -5.77
C HIS A 37 7.72 -5.37 -5.42
N ARG A 38 8.54 -5.78 -6.39
CA ARG A 38 10.00 -5.79 -6.30
C ARG A 38 10.59 -5.47 -7.67
N THR A 39 11.79 -4.94 -7.67
CA THR A 39 12.61 -4.79 -8.87
C THR A 39 13.66 -5.89 -8.88
N THR A 40 13.94 -6.46 -10.05
CA THR A 40 15.05 -7.38 -10.25
C THR A 40 16.20 -6.66 -10.96
N VAL A 41 17.43 -7.06 -10.66
CA VAL A 41 18.62 -6.58 -11.37
C VAL A 41 18.80 -7.39 -12.66
N ASP A 42 19.40 -6.76 -13.66
CA ASP A 42 19.75 -7.35 -14.95
C ASP A 42 21.25 -7.09 -15.19
N ASP A 43 21.98 -8.08 -15.70
CA ASP A 43 23.42 -7.99 -15.97
C ASP A 43 23.75 -7.40 -17.35
N ARG A 44 22.73 -7.20 -18.21
CA ARG A 44 22.89 -6.75 -19.60
C ARG A 44 22.78 -5.24 -19.77
N ALA A 45 21.94 -4.58 -18.97
CA ALA A 45 21.66 -3.16 -19.16
C ALA A 45 21.22 -2.47 -17.86
N ALA A 46 21.65 -1.23 -17.68
CA ALA A 46 21.16 -0.36 -16.63
C ALA A 46 19.72 0.08 -16.94
N ARG A 47 18.85 0.04 -15.93
CA ARG A 47 17.49 0.57 -15.97
C ARG A 47 17.29 1.60 -14.87
N ILE A 48 16.78 2.77 -15.24
CA ILE A 48 16.43 3.84 -14.30
C ILE A 48 14.90 3.96 -14.24
N SER A 49 14.37 4.16 -13.04
CA SER A 49 12.96 4.47 -12.81
C SER A 49 12.82 5.55 -11.74
N VAL A 50 11.84 6.44 -11.90
CA VAL A 50 11.48 7.44 -10.90
C VAL A 50 10.14 7.05 -10.29
N GLY A 51 10.13 6.88 -8.96
CA GLY A 51 8.91 6.63 -8.19
C GLY A 51 8.40 7.93 -7.57
N SER A 52 7.08 8.15 -7.62
CA SER A 52 6.41 9.22 -6.90
C SER A 52 5.30 8.62 -6.04
N GLY A 53 5.35 8.87 -4.74
CA GLY A 53 4.34 8.41 -3.78
C GLY A 53 3.33 9.51 -3.49
N LEU A 54 2.03 9.18 -3.61
CA LEU A 54 0.97 10.05 -3.10
C LEU A 54 0.58 9.57 -1.70
N SER A 55 0.91 10.38 -0.70
CA SER A 55 0.58 10.13 0.70
C SER A 55 -0.05 11.37 1.33
N PRO A 56 -0.95 11.21 2.31
CA PRO A 56 -1.44 12.32 3.12
C PRO A 56 -0.27 13.04 3.82
N PRO A 57 -0.48 14.31 4.21
CA PRO A 57 0.46 15.01 5.09
C PRO A 57 0.80 14.16 6.32
N PRO A 58 2.06 14.18 6.81
CA PRO A 58 2.48 13.36 7.94
C PRO A 58 1.65 13.58 9.20
N GLU A 59 1.29 14.84 9.46
CA GLU A 59 0.74 15.31 10.73
C GLU A 59 -0.77 15.52 10.69
N ASN A 60 -1.44 15.11 11.78
CA ASN A 60 -2.83 15.38 12.15
C ASN A 60 -3.96 14.95 11.19
N VAL A 61 -3.66 14.32 10.05
CA VAL A 61 -4.68 13.70 9.19
C VAL A 61 -4.76 12.20 9.47
N LYS A 62 -5.89 11.76 10.04
CA LYS A 62 -6.19 10.34 10.23
C LYS A 62 -6.73 9.73 8.94
N ILE A 63 -6.05 8.71 8.45
CA ILE A 63 -6.53 7.79 7.43
C ILE A 63 -7.44 6.78 8.13
N THR A 64 -8.68 6.69 7.69
CA THR A 64 -9.71 5.80 8.24
C THR A 64 -10.46 5.11 7.10
N PRO A 65 -10.96 3.88 7.28
CA PRO A 65 -11.90 3.29 6.34
C PRO A 65 -13.09 4.21 6.07
N ALA A 66 -13.38 4.47 4.78
CA ALA A 66 -14.45 5.38 4.40
C ALA A 66 -15.81 4.88 4.94
N PRO A 67 -16.61 5.70 5.63
CA PRO A 67 -17.85 5.26 6.29
C PRO A 67 -18.80 4.50 5.37
N LYS A 68 -19.03 5.00 4.16
CA LYS A 68 -19.88 4.34 3.15
C LYS A 68 -19.36 2.95 2.75
N LEU A 69 -18.06 2.71 2.80
CA LEU A 69 -17.46 1.41 2.49
C LEU A 69 -17.45 0.47 3.69
N VAL A 70 -17.56 1.02 4.90
CA VAL A 70 -17.75 0.26 6.15
C VAL A 70 -19.20 -0.19 6.29
N GLU A 71 -20.17 0.70 6.09
CA GLU A 71 -21.61 0.39 6.16
C GLU A 71 -22.01 -0.72 5.18
N ASN A 72 -21.44 -0.68 3.96
CA ASN A 72 -21.69 -1.70 2.95
C ASN A 72 -20.96 -3.03 3.22
N ALA A 73 -20.05 -3.09 4.20
CA ALA A 73 -19.32 -4.29 4.56
C ALA A 73 -19.97 -4.99 5.75
N LYS A 74 -20.38 -6.25 5.57
CA LYS A 74 -20.94 -7.08 6.66
C LYS A 74 -19.98 -7.22 7.87
N SER A 75 -18.68 -7.12 7.63
CA SER A 75 -17.63 -7.23 8.65
C SER A 75 -17.35 -5.92 9.40
N GLY A 76 -17.98 -4.81 9.03
CA GLY A 76 -17.60 -3.49 9.53
C GLY A 76 -16.22 -3.03 9.05
N ALA A 77 -15.57 -2.19 9.86
CA ALA A 77 -14.24 -1.64 9.56
C ALA A 77 -13.17 -2.72 9.74
N LYS A 78 -12.29 -2.88 8.74
CA LYS A 78 -11.21 -3.89 8.77
C LYS A 78 -9.88 -3.35 9.26
N PHE A 79 -9.75 -2.03 9.41
CA PHE A 79 -8.53 -1.38 9.84
C PHE A 79 -8.88 -0.32 10.88
N ARG A 80 -8.01 -0.15 11.88
CA ARG A 80 -8.10 1.01 12.76
C ARG A 80 -7.62 2.26 12.04
N SER A 81 -8.05 3.43 12.50
CA SER A 81 -7.55 4.71 11.99
C SER A 81 -6.07 4.89 12.35
N VAL A 82 -5.29 5.44 11.42
CA VAL A 82 -3.86 5.74 11.60
C VAL A 82 -3.52 7.09 10.99
N THR A 83 -2.53 7.80 11.52
CA THR A 83 -1.90 8.91 10.79
C THR A 83 -0.80 8.40 9.85
N CYS A 84 -0.40 9.23 8.89
CA CYS A 84 0.74 8.93 8.02
C CYS A 84 2.03 8.77 8.86
N GLN A 85 2.24 9.64 9.84
CA GLN A 85 3.36 9.55 10.78
C GLN A 85 3.36 8.25 11.60
N GLU A 86 2.22 7.85 12.20
CA GLU A 86 2.10 6.59 12.95
C GLU A 86 2.43 5.38 12.06
N PHE A 87 1.96 5.39 10.82
CA PHE A 87 2.21 4.31 9.88
C PHE A 87 3.70 4.23 9.47
N ILE A 88 4.37 5.37 9.26
CA ILE A 88 5.80 5.43 8.98
C ILE A 88 6.62 4.94 10.18
N GLN A 89 6.24 5.34 11.40
CA GLN A 89 6.90 4.87 12.62
C GLN A 89 6.75 3.35 12.80
N LEU A 90 5.57 2.81 12.48
CA LEU A 90 5.32 1.38 12.47
C LEU A 90 6.24 0.68 11.47
N PHE A 91 6.30 1.17 10.23
CA PHE A 91 7.20 0.63 9.19
C PHE A 91 8.68 0.63 9.62
N GLN A 92 9.15 1.72 10.23
CA GLN A 92 10.55 1.84 10.66
C GLN A 92 10.90 0.97 11.86
N SER A 93 9.94 0.70 12.75
CA SER A 93 10.14 -0.09 13.96
C SER A 93 9.74 -1.57 13.82
N ASN A 94 9.12 -1.94 12.69
CA ASN A 94 8.64 -3.29 12.46
C ASN A 94 9.81 -4.26 12.28
N SER A 95 10.00 -5.13 13.26
CA SER A 95 10.97 -6.23 13.25
C SER A 95 10.32 -7.61 13.09
N THR A 96 9.02 -7.64 12.80
CA THR A 96 8.23 -8.88 12.67
C THR A 96 8.07 -9.29 11.20
N ASP A 97 7.67 -10.54 10.97
CA ASP A 97 7.33 -11.03 9.63
C ASP A 97 5.96 -10.52 9.11
N LYS A 98 5.20 -9.78 9.94
CA LYS A 98 3.88 -9.24 9.57
C LYS A 98 4.05 -7.91 8.86
N SER A 99 3.18 -7.62 7.89
CA SER A 99 3.14 -6.30 7.29
C SER A 99 2.54 -5.27 8.24
N GLU A 100 2.85 -3.98 8.04
CA GLU A 100 2.29 -2.88 8.82
C GLU A 100 0.76 -2.84 8.70
N LEU A 101 0.23 -3.22 7.53
CA LEU A 101 -1.21 -3.38 7.29
C LEU A 101 -1.82 -4.49 8.16
N ASP A 102 -1.11 -5.59 8.41
CA ASP A 102 -1.58 -6.66 9.29
C ASP A 102 -1.56 -6.25 10.76
N LEU A 103 -0.61 -5.39 11.16
CA LEU A 103 -0.50 -4.86 12.53
C LEU A 103 -1.61 -3.84 12.88
N ILE A 104 -2.28 -3.26 11.88
CA ILE A 104 -3.38 -2.30 12.08
C ILE A 104 -4.75 -2.84 11.64
N ARG A 105 -4.78 -4.09 11.16
CA ARG A 105 -6.03 -4.79 10.83
C ARG A 105 -6.78 -5.14 12.13
N MET A 106 -8.11 -5.05 12.10
CA MET A 106 -9.02 -5.37 13.21
C MET A 106 -9.69 -6.72 13.01
#